data_AF-A0A959LGR6-F1
#
_entry.id   AF-A0A959LGR6-F1
#
_cell.length_a   1.000
_cell.length_b   1.000
_cell.length_c   1.000
_cell.angle_alpha   90.00
_cell.angle_beta   90.00
_cell.angle_gamma   90.00
#
_symmetry.space_group_name_H-M   'P 1'
#
loop_
_entity.id
_entity.type
_entity.pdbx_description
1 polymer ?
#
loop_
_entity_poly.entity_id
_entity_poly.type
_entity_poly.pdbx_seq_one_letter_code
_entity_poly.pdbx_strand_id
1 'polypeptide(L)'
;MRTSHLCVLMMVIGSIFLASCRKDPDTGTPTPGTNPDPIQIGCLMVGQESAFIRFTGDQYFVSGNSNITYYADTLVMTVVSEDNGIYTLSESLTPNSVSVVNDLLPAADTTYFLRATVDQDTFWIEPLTGDYGISWFFGEVAKRNSNYSKYVVGGLPLIDFQGQEVAFLGWKTTHPYGEVYKEAHMVDQALLGTVYPFLNVLIDNAAMAYDGPGFTMIYEPKGRLVRTSVVNWWTQSGGGWDRL
;
A
#
# COMPACT_ATOMS: atom_id res chain seq x y z
N MET A 1 20.20 0.91 74.40
CA MET A 1 19.72 2.09 73.64
C MET A 1 20.24 1.92 72.21
N ARG A 2 19.34 1.64 71.25
CA ARG A 2 18.90 2.58 70.17
C ARG A 2 20.11 3.21 69.47
N THR A 3 20.36 3.12 68.17
CA THR A 3 19.53 2.92 66.96
C THR A 3 20.52 3.11 65.81
N SER A 4 20.64 2.21 64.83
CA SER A 4 21.13 2.52 63.46
C SER A 4 21.26 1.26 62.57
N HIS A 5 20.16 0.51 62.43
CA HIS A 5 20.02 -0.50 61.38
C HIS A 5 18.79 -0.18 60.55
N LEU A 6 18.75 1.02 59.94
CA LEU A 6 17.63 1.41 59.09
C LEU A 6 18.00 2.58 58.16
N CYS A 7 19.08 2.45 57.38
CA CYS A 7 19.36 3.45 56.32
C CYS A 7 20.10 2.91 55.08
N VAL A 8 20.55 1.65 55.05
CA VAL A 8 21.32 1.14 53.89
C VAL A 8 20.46 0.31 52.93
N LEU A 9 19.22 -0.05 53.31
CA LEU A 9 18.31 -0.85 52.47
C LEU A 9 17.35 0.00 51.60
N MET A 10 17.63 1.28 51.41
CA MET A 10 16.78 2.20 50.63
C MET A 10 17.51 2.92 49.48
N MET A 11 18.68 2.40 49.07
CA MET A 11 19.46 2.94 47.94
C MET A 11 19.74 1.93 46.82
N VAL A 12 19.04 0.78 46.79
CA VAL A 12 19.19 -0.23 45.72
C VAL A 12 17.88 -0.51 44.97
N ILE A 13 16.78 0.14 45.34
CA ILE A 13 15.46 -0.02 44.68
C ILE A 13 15.14 1.15 43.72
N GLY A 14 16.03 2.14 43.60
CA GLY A 14 15.85 3.34 42.75
C GLY A 14 16.43 3.25 41.34
N SER A 15 17.15 2.18 40.98
CA SER A 15 17.94 2.12 39.75
C SER A 15 17.43 1.12 38.71
N ILE A 16 16.27 0.48 38.95
CA ILE A 16 15.73 -0.58 38.07
C ILE A 16 14.69 -0.04 37.07
N PHE A 17 14.31 1.24 37.13
CA PHE A 17 13.23 1.80 36.31
C PHE A 17 13.65 2.68 35.11
N LEU A 18 14.93 2.73 34.74
CA LEU A 18 15.39 3.53 33.58
C LEU A 18 16.10 2.71 32.48
N ALA A 19 15.88 1.40 32.45
CA ALA A 19 16.19 0.57 31.29
C ALA A 19 14.90 0.05 30.64
N SER A 20 13.88 0.92 30.48
CA SER A 20 12.94 0.73 29.39
C SER A 20 13.67 1.13 28.12
N CYS A 21 14.53 0.23 27.62
CA CYS A 21 14.88 0.24 26.22
C CYS A 21 13.55 0.17 25.48
N ARG A 22 13.10 1.31 24.95
CA ARG A 22 12.15 1.33 23.85
C ARG A 22 12.81 0.43 22.81
N LYS A 23 12.33 -0.81 22.71
CA LYS A 23 12.61 -1.65 21.57
C LYS A 23 12.12 -0.79 20.39
N ASP A 24 13.02 -0.42 19.49
CA ASP A 24 12.60 0.05 18.18
C ASP A 24 11.49 -0.90 17.72
N PRO A 25 10.35 -0.39 17.23
CA PRO A 25 9.30 -1.26 16.71
C PRO A 25 9.99 -2.21 15.74
N ASP A 26 9.92 -3.51 16.02
CA ASP A 26 10.60 -4.54 15.25
C ASP A 26 10.44 -4.21 13.77
N THR A 27 11.53 -3.87 13.09
CA THR A 27 11.61 -3.74 11.62
C THR A 27 11.55 -5.11 10.94
N GLY A 28 11.05 -6.13 11.67
CA GLY A 28 10.84 -7.46 11.16
C GLY A 28 9.91 -7.39 9.97
N THR A 29 10.28 -8.11 8.92
CA THR A 29 9.42 -8.26 7.74
C THR A 29 8.05 -8.71 8.23
N PRO A 30 6.97 -7.98 7.90
CA PRO A 30 5.64 -8.35 8.34
C PRO A 30 5.30 -9.74 7.84
N THR A 31 4.79 -10.59 8.74
CA THR A 31 4.38 -11.95 8.38
C THR A 31 3.07 -11.86 7.61
N PRO A 32 2.98 -12.48 6.41
CA PRO A 32 1.75 -12.49 5.64
C PRO A 32 0.60 -13.08 6.47
N GLY A 33 -0.57 -12.43 6.39
CA GLY A 33 -1.79 -12.89 7.03
C GLY A 33 -2.37 -14.05 6.22
N THR A 34 -2.85 -15.10 6.90
CA THR A 34 -3.57 -16.19 6.24
C THR A 34 -5.03 -15.79 6.07
N ASN A 35 -5.30 -14.77 5.24
CA ASN A 35 -6.68 -14.51 4.82
C ASN A 35 -7.10 -15.64 3.86
N PRO A 36 -8.08 -16.48 4.23
CA PRO A 36 -8.45 -17.65 3.45
C PRO A 36 -9.17 -17.32 2.14
N ASP A 37 -9.72 -16.11 1.99
CA ASP A 37 -10.46 -15.70 0.79
C ASP A 37 -10.08 -14.28 0.33
N PRO A 38 -8.88 -14.13 -0.26
CA PRO A 38 -8.43 -12.85 -0.77
C PRO A 38 -9.26 -12.40 -1.97
N ILE A 39 -9.52 -11.09 -2.09
CA ILE A 39 -10.18 -10.48 -3.24
C ILE A 39 -9.52 -10.96 -4.55
N GLN A 40 -10.33 -11.58 -5.41
CA GLN A 40 -9.96 -12.00 -6.75
C GLN A 40 -10.63 -11.08 -7.76
N ILE A 41 -9.87 -10.22 -8.43
CA ILE A 41 -10.38 -9.19 -9.33
C ILE A 41 -11.24 -9.80 -10.44
N GLY A 42 -10.85 -10.95 -11.00
CA GLY A 42 -11.61 -11.62 -12.07
C GLY A 42 -12.82 -12.43 -11.59
N CYS A 43 -13.02 -12.55 -10.27
CA CYS A 43 -14.08 -13.36 -9.66
C CYS A 43 -14.49 -12.75 -8.30
N LEU A 44 -15.02 -11.53 -8.34
CA LEU A 44 -15.42 -10.81 -7.13
C LEU A 44 -16.61 -11.49 -6.47
N MET A 45 -16.51 -11.67 -5.15
CA MET A 45 -17.58 -12.23 -4.33
C MET A 45 -17.71 -11.43 -3.03
N VAL A 46 -18.94 -11.18 -2.60
CA VAL A 46 -19.21 -10.52 -1.31
C VAL A 46 -18.59 -11.33 -0.17
N GLY A 47 -17.89 -10.65 0.73
CA GLY A 47 -17.19 -11.24 1.85
C GLY A 47 -15.69 -11.47 1.61
N GLN A 48 -15.21 -11.36 0.37
CA GLN A 48 -13.77 -11.38 0.11
C GLN A 48 -13.09 -10.18 0.74
N GLU A 49 -11.88 -10.40 1.26
CA GLU A 49 -11.12 -9.37 1.98
C GLU A 49 -9.65 -9.38 1.56
N SER A 50 -8.96 -8.25 1.56
CA SER A 50 -7.51 -8.21 1.39
C SER A 50 -6.92 -7.20 2.35
N ALA A 51 -5.84 -7.61 3.02
CA ALA A 51 -5.11 -6.79 3.95
C ALA A 51 -3.79 -6.33 3.30
N PHE A 52 -3.39 -5.10 3.58
CA PHE A 52 -2.19 -4.51 3.04
C PHE A 52 -1.41 -3.79 4.13
N ILE A 53 -0.10 -3.85 4.07
CA ILE A 53 0.80 -3.13 4.96
C ILE A 53 1.37 -1.89 4.28
N ARG A 54 1.41 -0.78 5.02
CA ARG A 54 1.98 0.46 4.51
C ARG A 54 3.50 0.37 4.44
N PHE A 55 4.05 0.98 3.39
CA PHE A 55 5.46 1.29 3.32
C PHE A 55 5.73 2.73 2.86
N THR A 56 6.95 3.20 3.12
CA THR A 56 7.52 4.42 2.52
C THR A 56 8.86 4.11 1.88
N GLY A 57 9.29 5.00 1.00
CA GLY A 57 10.64 4.99 0.44
C GLY A 57 11.06 6.39 -0.02
N ASP A 58 12.34 6.49 -0.38
CA ASP A 58 12.98 7.73 -0.81
C ASP A 58 13.85 7.52 -2.05
N GLN A 59 14.47 8.62 -2.51
CA GLN A 59 15.45 8.65 -3.60
C GLN A 59 14.97 7.87 -4.84
N TYR A 60 13.73 8.12 -5.28
CA TYR A 60 13.11 7.40 -6.39
C TYR A 60 13.96 7.42 -7.68
N PHE A 61 14.65 8.53 -7.98
CA PHE A 61 15.46 8.65 -9.21
C PHE A 61 16.82 7.97 -9.12
N VAL A 62 17.29 7.59 -7.92
CA VAL A 62 18.59 6.96 -7.75
C VAL A 62 18.53 5.51 -8.22
N SER A 63 19.27 5.19 -9.27
CA SER A 63 19.39 3.82 -9.77
C SER A 63 19.90 2.87 -8.68
N GLY A 64 19.26 1.71 -8.55
CA GLY A 64 19.64 0.71 -7.55
C GLY A 64 19.21 1.00 -6.12
N ASN A 65 18.64 2.18 -5.81
CA ASN A 65 18.09 2.42 -4.48
C ASN A 65 16.91 1.48 -4.21
N SER A 66 17.00 0.72 -3.12
CA SER A 66 16.00 -0.25 -2.68
C SER A 66 15.48 0.05 -1.27
N ASN A 67 15.71 1.26 -0.75
CA ASN A 67 15.26 1.64 0.58
C ASN A 67 13.74 1.55 0.69
N ILE A 68 13.26 0.79 1.67
CA ILE A 68 11.84 0.64 1.98
C ILE A 68 11.70 0.53 3.50
N THR A 69 10.74 1.25 4.06
CA THR A 69 10.39 1.18 5.48
C THR A 69 8.93 0.76 5.59
N TYR A 70 8.67 -0.34 6.29
CA TYR A 70 7.31 -0.79 6.59
C TYR A 70 6.81 -0.18 7.90
N TYR A 71 5.50 0.02 7.99
CA TYR A 71 4.83 0.50 9.20
C TYR A 71 3.81 -0.52 9.66
N ALA A 72 3.52 -0.56 10.96
CA ALA A 72 2.47 -1.39 11.55
C ALA A 72 1.05 -0.87 11.23
N ASP A 73 0.84 -0.45 9.98
CA ASP A 73 -0.42 0.00 9.42
C ASP A 73 -1.00 -1.12 8.60
N THR A 74 -2.28 -1.43 8.81
CA THR A 74 -2.99 -2.37 7.96
C THR A 74 -4.18 -1.68 7.34
N LEU A 75 -4.16 -1.58 6.02
CA LEU A 75 -5.33 -1.26 5.21
C LEU A 75 -6.09 -2.57 4.93
N VAL A 76 -7.38 -2.58 5.20
CA VAL A 76 -8.27 -3.69 4.88
C VAL A 76 -9.23 -3.24 3.80
N MET A 77 -9.33 -4.04 2.74
CA MET A 77 -10.29 -3.89 1.67
C MET A 77 -11.26 -5.06 1.70
N THR A 78 -12.57 -4.80 1.62
CA THR A 78 -13.60 -5.85 1.69
C THR A 78 -14.64 -5.63 0.58
N VAL A 79 -15.08 -6.70 -0.08
CA VAL A 79 -16.24 -6.66 -0.98
C VAL A 79 -17.51 -6.74 -0.13
N VAL A 80 -18.22 -5.63 0.02
CA VAL A 80 -19.31 -5.50 1.01
C VAL A 80 -20.71 -5.74 0.43
N SER A 81 -20.90 -5.52 -0.85
CA SER A 81 -22.18 -5.77 -1.52
C SER A 81 -22.00 -6.00 -3.02
N GLU A 82 -23.02 -6.61 -3.61
CA GLU A 82 -23.17 -6.81 -5.04
C GLU A 82 -24.62 -6.49 -5.43
N ASP A 83 -24.78 -5.80 -6.56
CA ASP A 83 -26.06 -5.52 -7.20
C ASP A 83 -25.88 -5.57 -8.72
N ASN A 84 -26.38 -6.63 -9.36
CA ASN A 84 -26.37 -6.82 -10.80
C ASN A 84 -24.97 -6.69 -11.44
N GLY A 85 -23.97 -7.34 -10.85
CA GLY A 85 -22.57 -7.31 -11.29
C GLY A 85 -21.81 -6.03 -10.93
N ILE A 86 -22.43 -5.12 -10.19
CA ILE A 86 -21.79 -3.95 -9.60
C ILE A 86 -21.46 -4.26 -8.15
N TYR A 87 -20.17 -4.18 -7.81
CA TYR A 87 -19.67 -4.48 -6.48
C TYR A 87 -19.39 -3.19 -5.72
N THR A 88 -19.62 -3.20 -4.41
CA THR A 88 -19.10 -2.16 -3.52
C THR A 88 -17.93 -2.73 -2.73
N LEU A 89 -16.82 -2.02 -2.72
CA LEU A 89 -15.66 -2.30 -1.88
C LEU A 89 -15.60 -1.26 -0.78
N SER A 90 -15.29 -1.69 0.44
CA SER A 90 -14.91 -0.79 1.53
C SER A 90 -13.40 -0.83 1.73
N GLU A 91 -12.81 0.30 2.07
CA GLU A 91 -11.41 0.41 2.51
C GLU A 91 -11.36 1.07 3.89
N SER A 92 -10.67 0.46 4.85
CA SER A 92 -10.52 1.00 6.20
C SER A 92 -9.14 0.68 6.77
N LEU A 93 -8.64 1.54 7.66
CA LEU A 93 -7.42 1.24 8.41
C LEU A 93 -7.78 0.48 9.69
N THR A 94 -6.93 -0.47 10.09
CA THR A 94 -7.11 -1.13 11.38
C THR A 94 -6.94 -0.14 12.54
N PRO A 95 -7.63 -0.34 13.68
CA PRO A 95 -7.61 0.61 14.80
C PRO A 95 -6.23 0.93 15.38
N ASN A 96 -5.23 0.07 15.14
CA ASN A 96 -3.86 0.23 15.65
C ASN A 96 -2.89 0.86 14.64
N SER A 97 -3.39 1.36 13.50
CA SER A 97 -2.55 1.96 12.47
C SER A 97 -1.85 3.23 12.97
N VAL A 98 -0.52 3.27 12.87
CA VAL A 98 0.37 4.43 13.06
C VAL A 98 0.02 5.61 12.12
N SER A 99 -0.64 5.36 10.99
CA SER A 99 -1.17 6.41 10.09
C SER A 99 -2.15 7.39 10.75
N VAL A 100 -2.62 7.13 11.98
CA VAL A 100 -3.46 8.03 12.79
C VAL A 100 -2.77 9.37 13.14
N VAL A 101 -1.42 9.45 13.12
CA VAL A 101 -0.68 10.48 13.90
C VAL A 101 0.09 11.54 13.08
N ASN A 102 0.03 11.57 11.75
CA ASN A 102 0.76 12.58 10.95
C ASN A 102 -0.17 13.36 9.98
N ASP A 103 -0.13 14.70 10.11
CA ASP A 103 -0.99 15.78 9.57
C ASP A 103 -1.20 15.89 8.03
N LEU A 104 -1.15 14.81 7.27
CA LEU A 104 -1.50 14.82 5.83
C LEU A 104 -2.59 13.85 5.42
N LEU A 105 -3.03 12.97 6.32
CA LEU A 105 -4.09 12.00 6.04
C LEU A 105 -5.04 11.97 7.23
N PRO A 106 -6.14 12.75 7.21
CA PRO A 106 -7.12 12.67 8.27
C PRO A 106 -7.83 11.33 8.17
N ALA A 107 -8.00 10.71 9.35
CA ALA A 107 -9.04 9.73 9.65
C ALA A 107 -8.72 8.27 9.37
N ALA A 108 -7.92 7.68 10.25
CA ALA A 108 -7.91 6.23 10.47
C ALA A 108 -9.30 5.64 10.76
N ASP A 109 -10.23 6.46 11.28
CA ASP A 109 -11.63 6.08 11.49
C ASP A 109 -12.51 6.18 10.22
N THR A 110 -11.96 6.60 9.09
CA THR A 110 -12.74 6.71 7.84
C THR A 110 -12.72 5.40 7.07
N THR A 111 -13.92 4.95 6.75
CA THR A 111 -14.15 3.93 5.73
C THR A 111 -14.47 4.62 4.41
N TYR A 112 -13.69 4.31 3.39
CA TYR A 112 -13.96 4.73 2.02
C TYR A 112 -14.73 3.64 1.29
N PHE A 113 -15.63 4.04 0.39
CA PHE A 113 -16.41 3.11 -0.42
C PHE A 113 -16.17 3.35 -1.90
N LEU A 114 -15.90 2.26 -2.61
CA LEU A 114 -15.60 2.24 -4.04
C LEU A 114 -16.64 1.38 -4.73
N ARG A 115 -17.09 1.81 -5.91
CA ARG A 115 -17.80 0.95 -6.84
C ARG A 115 -16.75 0.24 -7.68
N ALA A 116 -16.92 -1.06 -7.89
CA ALA A 116 -16.20 -1.75 -8.94
C ALA A 116 -17.10 -2.56 -9.85
N THR A 117 -16.64 -2.72 -11.08
CA THR A 117 -17.25 -3.59 -12.08
C THR A 117 -16.15 -4.33 -12.82
N VAL A 118 -16.45 -5.54 -13.25
CA VAL A 118 -15.60 -6.29 -14.18
C VAL A 118 -16.38 -6.37 -15.48
N ASP A 119 -15.84 -5.74 -16.52
CA ASP A 119 -16.41 -5.82 -17.86
C ASP A 119 -15.35 -6.36 -18.82
N GLN A 120 -15.68 -7.47 -19.49
CA GLN A 120 -14.78 -8.23 -20.36
C GLN A 120 -13.45 -8.56 -19.65
N ASP A 121 -12.36 -7.95 -20.10
CA ASP A 121 -11.03 -8.09 -19.51
C ASP A 121 -10.56 -6.76 -18.89
N THR A 122 -11.45 -6.01 -18.23
CA THR A 122 -11.10 -4.78 -17.52
C THR A 122 -11.83 -4.68 -16.18
N PHE A 123 -11.07 -4.37 -15.14
CA PHE A 123 -11.60 -4.07 -13.81
C PHE A 123 -11.66 -2.56 -13.61
N TRP A 124 -12.87 -2.06 -13.44
CA TRP A 124 -13.15 -0.64 -13.24
C TRP A 124 -13.39 -0.36 -11.78
N ILE A 125 -12.86 0.76 -11.29
CA ILE A 125 -13.07 1.24 -9.92
C ILE A 125 -13.36 2.73 -9.96
N GLU A 126 -14.38 3.17 -9.23
CA GLU A 126 -14.68 4.57 -9.01
C GLU A 126 -15.11 4.83 -7.56
N PRO A 127 -14.80 6.00 -6.98
CA PRO A 127 -15.31 6.35 -5.65
C PRO A 127 -16.83 6.55 -5.68
N LEU A 128 -17.54 6.04 -4.66
CA LEU A 128 -19.00 6.18 -4.57
C LEU A 128 -19.45 7.59 -4.15
N THR A 129 -18.59 8.32 -3.44
CA THR A 129 -18.84 9.70 -3.03
C THR A 129 -18.01 10.63 -3.92
N GLY A 130 -18.65 11.64 -4.51
CA GLY A 130 -18.07 12.49 -5.57
C GLY A 130 -16.92 13.42 -5.14
N ASP A 131 -16.39 13.29 -3.93
CA ASP A 131 -15.18 14.00 -3.54
C ASP A 131 -13.95 13.24 -4.04
N TYR A 132 -13.04 13.96 -4.70
CA TYR A 132 -11.81 13.43 -5.27
C TYR A 132 -10.77 13.08 -4.19
N GLY A 133 -11.19 12.62 -3.01
CA GLY A 133 -10.38 12.40 -1.82
C GLY A 133 -10.29 10.95 -1.31
N ILE A 134 -10.86 9.96 -2.01
CA ILE A 134 -11.56 8.85 -1.35
C ILE A 134 -11.02 7.48 -1.80
N SER A 135 -9.79 7.15 -1.39
CA SER A 135 -9.28 5.78 -1.30
C SER A 135 -7.90 5.77 -0.63
N TRP A 136 -7.59 4.76 0.16
CA TRP A 136 -6.25 4.50 0.66
C TRP A 136 -5.37 3.82 -0.38
N PHE A 137 -5.91 2.87 -1.14
CA PHE A 137 -5.16 2.06 -2.11
C PHE A 137 -5.00 2.74 -3.47
N PHE A 138 -6.07 3.38 -3.95
CA PHE A 138 -6.16 4.04 -5.26
C PHE A 138 -6.09 5.58 -5.17
N GLY A 139 -6.13 6.16 -3.96
CA GLY A 139 -6.54 7.55 -3.75
C GLY A 139 -5.67 8.64 -4.37
N GLU A 140 -4.35 8.48 -4.47
CA GLU A 140 -3.55 9.50 -5.16
C GLU A 140 -3.72 9.42 -6.69
N VAL A 141 -4.04 8.24 -7.23
CA VAL A 141 -4.30 8.02 -8.66
C VAL A 141 -5.67 8.63 -9.07
N ALA A 142 -6.60 8.74 -8.12
CA ALA A 142 -7.92 9.38 -8.29
C ALA A 142 -7.91 10.90 -8.00
N LYS A 143 -7.02 11.38 -7.12
CA LYS A 143 -6.99 12.76 -6.59
C LYS A 143 -6.58 13.82 -7.61
N ARG A 144 -5.76 13.48 -8.59
CA ARG A 144 -5.18 14.47 -9.51
C ARG A 144 -5.21 13.99 -10.94
N ASN A 145 -6.26 14.41 -11.62
CA ASN A 145 -6.38 14.67 -13.04
C ASN A 145 -7.28 13.72 -13.84
N SER A 146 -8.45 14.27 -14.18
CA SER A 146 -9.21 13.95 -15.40
C SER A 146 -8.42 14.11 -16.72
N ASN A 147 -7.13 14.48 -16.68
CA ASN A 147 -6.27 14.72 -17.84
C ASN A 147 -4.89 14.03 -17.82
N TYR A 148 -4.44 13.39 -16.73
CA TYR A 148 -3.03 12.95 -16.60
C TYR A 148 -2.81 11.54 -16.03
N SER A 149 -3.81 10.90 -15.42
CA SER A 149 -3.73 9.49 -15.01
C SER A 149 -4.75 8.71 -15.85
N LYS A 150 -4.25 7.91 -16.80
CA LYS A 150 -5.10 7.23 -17.79
C LYS A 150 -5.88 6.05 -17.20
N TYR A 151 -5.54 5.53 -16.02
CA TYR A 151 -5.97 4.17 -15.62
C TYR A 151 -6.76 4.03 -14.33
N VAL A 152 -6.89 5.04 -13.45
CA VAL A 152 -8.02 5.02 -12.49
C VAL A 152 -9.31 5.50 -13.15
N VAL A 153 -9.22 6.29 -14.22
CA VAL A 153 -10.38 6.60 -15.08
C VAL A 153 -10.56 5.56 -16.21
N GLY A 154 -9.54 4.72 -16.49
CA GLY A 154 -9.52 3.79 -17.63
C GLY A 154 -9.61 2.29 -17.30
N GLY A 155 -9.67 1.93 -16.01
CA GLY A 155 -9.72 0.54 -15.55
C GLY A 155 -8.38 -0.20 -15.62
N LEU A 156 -8.26 -1.30 -14.86
CA LEU A 156 -7.11 -2.20 -14.87
C LEU A 156 -7.33 -3.32 -15.90
N PRO A 157 -6.48 -3.45 -16.94
CA PRO A 157 -6.59 -4.55 -17.89
C PRO A 157 -6.32 -5.91 -17.22
N LEU A 158 -7.19 -6.88 -17.47
CA LEU A 158 -7.12 -8.22 -16.91
C LEU A 158 -6.40 -9.23 -17.82
N ILE A 159 -5.67 -8.71 -18.79
CA ILE A 159 -4.82 -9.47 -19.72
C ILE A 159 -3.36 -9.37 -19.29
N ASP A 160 -2.59 -10.42 -19.59
CA ASP A 160 -1.16 -10.45 -19.29
C ASP A 160 -0.40 -9.41 -20.13
N PHE A 161 0.32 -8.50 -19.47
CA PHE A 161 1.12 -7.52 -20.18
C PHE A 161 2.31 -8.16 -20.88
N GLN A 162 2.47 -7.83 -22.17
CA GLN A 162 3.59 -8.26 -23.01
C GLN A 162 4.74 -7.24 -22.99
N GLY A 163 4.73 -6.32 -22.01
CA GLY A 163 5.70 -5.25 -21.86
C GLY A 163 7.09 -5.74 -21.42
N GLN A 164 7.94 -4.81 -21.02
CA GLN A 164 9.26 -5.14 -20.48
C GLN A 164 9.13 -5.94 -19.17
N GLU A 165 9.96 -6.96 -18.98
CA GLU A 165 10.10 -7.63 -17.68
C GLU A 165 10.86 -6.72 -16.69
N VAL A 166 10.30 -6.53 -15.51
CA VAL A 166 10.87 -5.76 -14.40
C VAL A 166 10.79 -6.58 -13.11
N ALA A 167 11.50 -6.16 -12.08
CA ALA A 167 11.49 -6.79 -10.76
C ALA A 167 11.20 -5.75 -9.68
N PHE A 168 10.86 -6.21 -8.48
CA PHE A 168 10.82 -5.35 -7.30
C PHE A 168 12.22 -4.80 -7.01
N LEU A 169 12.30 -3.51 -6.67
CA LEU A 169 13.50 -2.86 -6.19
C LEU A 169 13.11 -1.95 -5.01
N GLY A 170 13.11 -2.53 -3.80
CA GLY A 170 12.62 -1.85 -2.60
C GLY A 170 11.15 -1.45 -2.76
N TRP A 171 10.88 -0.15 -2.71
CA TRP A 171 9.54 0.46 -2.87
C TRP A 171 9.15 0.77 -4.32
N LYS A 172 10.06 0.55 -5.29
CA LYS A 172 9.88 0.80 -6.73
C LYS A 172 10.17 -0.47 -7.55
N THR A 173 10.37 -0.31 -8.86
CA THR A 173 10.75 -1.38 -9.79
C THR A 173 12.16 -1.16 -10.35
N THR A 174 12.69 -2.16 -11.06
CA THR A 174 13.94 -2.04 -11.82
C THR A 174 13.79 -1.25 -13.13
N HIS A 175 12.59 -0.77 -13.47
CA HIS A 175 12.42 0.11 -14.63
C HIS A 175 13.19 1.42 -14.40
N PRO A 176 14.05 1.85 -15.35
CA PRO A 176 14.70 3.14 -15.25
C PRO A 176 13.66 4.26 -15.14
N TYR A 177 13.98 5.28 -14.36
CA TYR A 177 13.11 6.44 -14.28
C TYR A 177 12.97 7.12 -15.66
N GLY A 178 11.73 7.51 -15.97
CA GLY A 178 11.36 8.38 -17.07
C GLY A 178 9.94 8.90 -16.84
N GLU A 179 9.64 10.09 -17.37
CA GLU A 179 8.33 10.76 -17.24
C GLU A 179 7.33 10.17 -18.24
N VAL A 180 7.09 8.87 -18.11
CA VAL A 180 6.34 8.09 -19.10
C VAL A 180 5.30 7.24 -18.42
N TYR A 181 4.31 6.86 -19.22
CA TYR A 181 3.47 5.72 -18.95
C TYR A 181 4.11 4.45 -19.51
N LYS A 182 4.12 3.37 -18.72
CA LYS A 182 4.70 2.09 -19.10
C LYS A 182 3.89 0.92 -18.55
N GLU A 183 3.54 0.00 -19.45
CA GLU A 183 3.13 -1.36 -19.12
C GLU A 183 4.37 -2.27 -19.10
N ALA A 184 4.48 -3.04 -18.04
CA ALA A 184 5.56 -3.99 -17.78
C ALA A 184 5.00 -5.22 -17.06
N HIS A 185 5.79 -6.27 -16.92
CA HIS A 185 5.38 -7.45 -16.16
C HIS A 185 6.51 -7.93 -15.25
N MET A 186 6.18 -8.79 -14.29
CA MET A 186 7.16 -9.50 -13.48
C MET A 186 6.85 -11.00 -13.49
N VAL A 187 7.89 -11.82 -13.41
CA VAL A 187 7.78 -13.29 -13.33
C VAL A 187 8.44 -13.78 -12.05
N ASP A 188 7.81 -14.75 -11.39
CA ASP A 188 8.31 -15.44 -10.20
C ASP A 188 8.84 -14.51 -9.09
N GLN A 189 8.15 -13.40 -8.85
CA GLN A 189 8.56 -12.42 -7.84
C GLN A 189 8.01 -12.77 -6.46
N ALA A 190 8.86 -12.62 -5.44
CA ALA A 190 8.46 -12.76 -4.05
C ALA A 190 8.15 -11.40 -3.42
N LEU A 191 7.01 -11.28 -2.77
CA LEU A 191 6.66 -10.15 -1.92
C LEU A 191 6.09 -10.68 -0.59
N LEU A 192 6.70 -10.27 0.52
CA LEU A 192 6.30 -10.66 1.88
C LEU A 192 6.05 -12.17 2.04
N GLY A 193 6.91 -13.00 1.44
CA GLY A 193 6.82 -14.46 1.53
C GLY A 193 5.85 -15.14 0.56
N THR A 194 5.04 -14.38 -0.20
CA THR A 194 4.22 -14.92 -1.29
C THR A 194 4.99 -14.83 -2.60
N VAL A 195 5.07 -15.94 -3.34
CA VAL A 195 5.61 -15.97 -4.70
C VAL A 195 4.46 -15.79 -5.69
N TYR A 196 4.59 -14.80 -6.57
CA TYR A 196 3.64 -14.49 -7.63
C TYR A 196 4.24 -14.96 -8.96
N PRO A 197 3.62 -15.95 -9.64
CA PRO A 197 4.14 -16.46 -10.91
C PRO A 197 4.18 -15.40 -12.01
N PHE A 198 3.18 -14.51 -12.03
CA PHE A 198 3.07 -13.43 -12.99
C PHE A 198 2.37 -12.22 -12.38
N LEU A 199 2.90 -11.02 -12.63
CA LEU A 199 2.32 -9.75 -12.20
C LEU A 199 2.29 -8.76 -13.35
N ASN A 200 1.15 -8.10 -13.56
CA ASN A 200 1.06 -6.89 -14.34
C ASN A 200 1.63 -5.72 -13.55
N VAL A 201 2.38 -4.85 -14.22
CA VAL A 201 2.97 -3.64 -13.66
C VAL A 201 2.59 -2.45 -14.51
N LEU A 202 1.91 -1.51 -13.90
CA LEU A 202 1.62 -0.19 -14.46
C LEU A 202 2.53 0.82 -13.79
N ILE A 203 3.31 1.55 -14.58
CA ILE A 203 4.13 2.67 -14.10
C ILE A 203 3.62 3.91 -14.83
N ASP A 204 3.16 4.91 -14.10
CA ASP A 204 2.70 6.17 -14.66
C ASP A 204 3.41 7.34 -13.98
N ASN A 205 4.49 7.78 -14.61
CA ASN A 205 5.26 8.94 -14.19
C ASN A 205 5.01 10.13 -15.14
N ALA A 206 4.01 10.07 -16.02
CA ALA A 206 3.79 11.11 -17.04
C ALA A 206 3.47 12.47 -16.41
N ALA A 207 2.75 12.47 -15.28
CA ALA A 207 2.43 13.69 -14.56
C ALA A 207 3.66 14.37 -13.94
N MET A 208 4.77 13.64 -13.74
CA MET A 208 6.02 14.20 -13.17
C MET A 208 6.66 15.25 -14.09
N ALA A 209 6.43 15.18 -15.40
CA ALA A 209 6.86 16.20 -16.37
C ALA A 209 6.27 17.60 -16.11
N TYR A 210 5.20 17.66 -15.30
CA TYR A 210 4.51 18.89 -14.91
C TYR A 210 4.40 19.00 -13.38
N ASP A 211 5.43 18.52 -12.67
CA ASP A 211 5.54 18.56 -11.21
C ASP A 211 4.42 17.80 -10.46
N GLY A 212 3.77 16.86 -11.14
CA GLY A 212 2.80 15.93 -10.57
C GLY A 212 3.44 14.70 -9.91
N PRO A 213 2.66 13.90 -9.19
CA PRO A 213 3.13 12.64 -8.62
C PRO A 213 3.37 11.57 -9.71
N GLY A 214 4.22 10.60 -9.39
CA GLY A 214 4.35 9.35 -10.14
C GLY A 214 3.67 8.20 -9.43
N PHE A 215 3.30 7.17 -10.19
CA PHE A 215 2.47 6.07 -9.72
C PHE A 215 3.00 4.72 -10.18
N THR A 216 2.82 3.70 -9.33
CA THR A 216 3.02 2.31 -9.73
C THR A 216 1.92 1.44 -9.14
N MET A 217 1.31 0.60 -9.97
CA MET A 217 0.31 -0.39 -9.57
C MET A 217 0.76 -1.77 -10.05
N ILE A 218 0.67 -2.76 -9.16
CA ILE A 218 1.10 -4.13 -9.39
C ILE A 218 -0.02 -5.07 -8.94
N TYR A 219 -0.42 -5.98 -9.82
CA TYR A 219 -1.56 -6.88 -9.60
C TYR A 219 -1.43 -8.12 -10.47
N GLU A 220 -2.11 -9.20 -10.09
CA GLU A 220 -2.30 -10.35 -10.98
C GLU A 220 -3.46 -10.06 -11.94
N PRO A 221 -3.32 -10.30 -13.25
CA PRO A 221 -4.31 -9.95 -14.28
C PRO A 221 -5.75 -10.33 -13.93
N LYS A 222 -6.01 -11.50 -13.33
CA LYS A 222 -7.36 -11.91 -12.87
C LYS A 222 -7.40 -12.25 -11.38
N GLY A 223 -6.29 -12.03 -10.69
CA GLY A 223 -6.08 -12.45 -9.32
C GLY A 223 -6.14 -11.27 -8.36
N ARG A 224 -5.09 -11.11 -7.56
CA ARG A 224 -5.06 -10.19 -6.42
C ARG A 224 -4.45 -8.85 -6.80
N LEU A 225 -4.87 -7.79 -6.11
CA LEU A 225 -4.09 -6.56 -6.01
C LEU A 225 -2.86 -6.83 -5.14
N VAL A 226 -1.68 -6.39 -5.55
CA VAL A 226 -0.42 -6.77 -4.89
C VAL A 226 0.31 -5.59 -4.28
N ARG A 227 0.54 -4.53 -5.05
CA ARG A 227 1.22 -3.32 -4.56
C ARG A 227 0.69 -2.07 -5.25
N THR A 228 0.58 -1.00 -4.51
CA THR A 228 0.45 0.37 -5.04
C THR A 228 1.58 1.21 -4.46
N SER A 229 2.12 2.17 -5.22
CA SER A 229 3.01 3.20 -4.70
C SER A 229 2.84 4.52 -5.42
N VAL A 230 3.11 5.58 -4.69
CA VAL A 230 3.02 6.98 -5.14
C VAL A 230 4.33 7.64 -4.78
N VAL A 231 4.88 8.40 -5.71
CA VAL A 231 6.09 9.20 -5.51
C VAL A 231 5.79 10.68 -5.70
N ASN A 232 6.25 11.50 -4.77
CA ASN A 232 6.26 12.94 -4.91
C ASN A 232 7.49 13.37 -5.72
N TRP A 233 7.27 14.12 -6.80
CA TRP A 233 8.33 14.62 -7.68
C TRP A 233 9.40 15.44 -6.95
N TRP A 234 8.97 16.38 -6.11
CA TRP A 234 9.85 17.34 -5.44
C TRP A 234 10.75 16.70 -4.39
N THR A 235 10.23 15.74 -3.64
CA THR A 235 10.96 15.10 -2.55
C THR A 235 11.63 13.80 -2.97
N GLN A 236 11.22 13.21 -4.10
CA GLN A 236 11.60 11.87 -4.53
C GLN A 236 11.26 10.77 -3.52
N SER A 237 10.34 11.09 -2.60
CA SER A 237 9.88 10.22 -1.54
C SER A 237 8.41 9.95 -1.71
N GLY A 238 7.95 8.89 -1.08
CA GLY A 238 6.56 8.51 -1.15
C GLY A 238 6.27 7.26 -0.36
N GLY A 239 5.23 6.56 -0.75
CA GLY A 239 4.79 5.37 -0.07
C GLY A 239 3.63 4.69 -0.76
N GLY A 240 3.15 3.64 -0.13
CA GLY A 240 2.18 2.76 -0.74
C GLY A 240 1.78 1.63 0.17
N TRP A 241 1.20 0.60 -0.43
CA TRP A 241 0.63 -0.55 0.26
C TRP A 241 1.07 -1.83 -0.40
N ASP A 242 1.49 -2.80 0.40
CA ASP A 242 1.84 -4.16 -0.01
C ASP A 242 0.85 -5.16 0.55
N ARG A 243 0.40 -6.09 -0.28
CA ARG A 243 -0.51 -7.15 0.16
C ARG A 243 0.18 -8.05 1.19
N LEU A 244 -0.52 -8.26 2.32
CA LEU A 244 -0.21 -9.25 3.36
C LEU A 244 -0.72 -10.65 2.99
#